data_AF-A0A0B7A0F9-F1
#
_entry.id   AF-A0A0B7A0F9-F1
#
_cell.length_a   1.000
_cell.length_b   1.000
_cell.length_c   1.000
_cell.angle_alpha   90.00
_cell.angle_beta   90.00
_cell.angle_gamma   90.00
#
_symmetry.space_group_name_H-M   'P 1'
#
loop_
_entity.id
_entity.type
_entity.pdbx_description
1 polymer ?
#
loop_
_entity_poly.entity_id
_entity_poly.type
_entity_poly.pdbx_seq_one_letter_code
_entity_poly.pdbx_strand_id
1 'polypeptide(L)'
;MFNICCWFKEAITLQHLIISDLKQLYPDTPLVWNGLALSCLHKLRKMQPGQRKDAVARCLDMYSVAVETVQTKEMWSMCLQSHLAILHLREIKDSEWILKTTLTMFEKAIQLGTLSEDLFVHLVKLLTDLSMTEDVERVVSLGIKQYPSSSQLWLAKLRVIASLEGENHEDNLETTLNAALRQVQSEESWSLWQFVLSHMGAEKSQGLEKLMERSCRSITPEVCLPAKEWCLHWTFRQGGLKAARNVYNSLRKMRPISLNFYRLYVKIESSQIEPNLKLIRSAFEEALVEFGQNEPDLWLNYIEMEKVVANDGSRSGVIHQRALNGLDPHLKESLIRKQVMIGLGG
;
A
#
# COMPACT_ATOMS: atom_id res chain seq x y z
N MET A 1 5.23 -27.32 24.25
CA MET A 1 4.06 -28.21 24.37
C MET A 1 4.55 -29.65 24.14
N PHE A 2 4.35 -30.52 25.12
CA PHE A 2 5.11 -31.76 25.33
C PHE A 2 4.91 -32.82 24.25
N ASN A 3 6.01 -33.50 23.89
CA ASN A 3 6.09 -34.51 22.84
C ASN A 3 5.68 -35.90 23.34
N ILE A 4 4.49 -36.01 23.96
CA ILE A 4 4.02 -37.25 24.59
C ILE A 4 3.59 -38.29 23.53
N CYS A 5 3.14 -37.86 22.35
CA CYS A 5 2.66 -38.78 21.31
C CYS A 5 3.76 -39.60 20.61
N CYS A 6 5.05 -39.34 20.85
CA CYS A 6 6.15 -40.08 20.21
C CYS A 6 6.60 -41.32 20.98
N TRP A 7 6.13 -41.52 22.21
CA TRP A 7 6.60 -42.57 23.11
C TRP A 7 5.68 -43.79 23.19
N PHE A 8 4.45 -43.69 22.68
CA PHE A 8 3.44 -44.74 22.74
C PHE A 8 2.97 -45.06 21.32
N LYS A 9 3.14 -46.31 20.87
CA LYS A 9 2.62 -46.77 19.56
C LYS A 9 1.10 -46.53 19.46
N GLU A 10 0.43 -46.61 20.59
CA GLU A 10 -0.99 -46.34 20.79
C GLU A 10 -1.36 -44.89 20.41
N ALA A 11 -0.47 -43.92 20.64
CA ALA A 11 -0.73 -42.52 20.30
C ALA A 11 -0.71 -42.26 18.79
N ILE A 12 0.12 -43.00 18.04
CA ILE A 12 0.13 -42.95 16.57
C ILE A 12 -1.15 -43.57 16.01
N THR A 13 -1.55 -44.72 16.54
CA THR A 13 -2.81 -45.38 16.17
C THR A 13 -4.02 -44.50 16.48
N LEU A 14 -4.04 -43.84 17.64
CA LEU A 14 -5.09 -42.90 18.02
C LEU A 14 -5.11 -41.67 17.12
N GLN A 15 -3.94 -41.14 16.73
CA GLN A 15 -3.86 -40.03 15.79
C GLN A 15 -4.45 -40.41 14.42
N HIS A 16 -4.14 -41.61 13.91
CA HIS A 16 -4.73 -42.10 12.67
C HIS A 16 -6.24 -42.28 12.78
N LEU A 17 -6.74 -42.78 13.91
CA LEU A 17 -8.18 -42.90 14.19
C LEU A 17 -8.86 -41.53 14.17
N ILE A 18 -8.32 -40.56 14.92
CA ILE A 18 -8.85 -39.19 14.97
C ILE A 18 -8.89 -38.55 13.58
N ILE A 19 -7.83 -38.71 12.77
CA ILE A 19 -7.79 -38.18 11.40
C ILE A 19 -8.87 -38.83 10.53
N SER A 20 -9.05 -40.15 10.64
CA SER A 20 -10.08 -40.89 9.92
C SER A 20 -11.49 -40.43 10.32
N ASP A 21 -11.75 -40.34 11.62
CA ASP A 21 -13.03 -39.93 12.18
C ASP A 21 -13.36 -38.48 11.80
N LEU A 22 -12.39 -37.57 11.84
CA LEU A 22 -12.59 -36.19 11.40
C LEU A 22 -13.00 -36.09 9.93
N LYS A 23 -12.40 -36.91 9.05
CA LYS A 23 -12.79 -36.96 7.63
C LYS A 23 -14.19 -37.54 7.41
N GLN A 24 -14.58 -38.53 8.21
CA GLN A 24 -15.90 -39.16 8.10
C GLN A 24 -17.02 -38.30 8.70
N LEU A 25 -16.77 -37.65 9.83
CA LEU A 25 -17.77 -36.90 10.58
C LEU A 25 -17.94 -35.48 10.06
N TYR A 26 -16.90 -34.89 9.48
CA TYR A 26 -16.91 -33.51 9.00
C TYR A 26 -16.35 -33.35 7.56
N PRO A 27 -16.85 -34.15 6.59
CA PRO A 27 -16.33 -34.14 5.22
C PRO A 27 -16.53 -32.79 4.51
N ASP A 28 -17.56 -32.03 4.90
CA ASP A 28 -17.92 -30.78 4.22
C ASP A 28 -17.32 -29.53 4.90
N THR A 29 -16.46 -29.69 5.92
CA THR A 29 -15.96 -28.57 6.73
C THR A 29 -14.57 -28.11 6.26
N PRO A 30 -14.43 -26.91 5.65
CA PRO A 30 -13.14 -26.42 5.15
C PRO A 30 -12.03 -26.34 6.20
N LEU A 31 -12.38 -25.92 7.42
CA LEU A 31 -11.43 -25.82 8.55
C LEU A 31 -10.80 -27.15 8.93
N VAL A 32 -11.57 -28.25 8.86
CA VAL A 32 -11.08 -29.59 9.15
C VAL A 32 -10.06 -30.00 8.11
N TRP A 33 -10.36 -29.82 6.83
CA TRP A 33 -9.43 -30.11 5.74
C TRP A 33 -8.16 -29.27 5.80
N ASN A 34 -8.27 -27.97 6.06
CA ASN A 34 -7.11 -27.09 6.24
C ASN A 34 -6.23 -27.53 7.42
N GLY A 35 -6.84 -27.87 8.57
CA GLY A 35 -6.12 -28.39 9.73
C GLY A 35 -5.38 -29.70 9.43
N LEU A 36 -6.06 -30.62 8.73
CA LEU A 36 -5.48 -31.90 8.31
C LEU A 36 -4.30 -31.71 7.35
N ALA A 37 -4.44 -30.85 6.34
CA ALA A 37 -3.39 -30.56 5.38
C ALA A 37 -2.16 -29.93 6.08
N LEU A 38 -2.37 -28.89 6.89
CA LEU A 38 -1.28 -28.23 7.63
C LEU A 38 -0.61 -29.14 8.66
N SER A 39 -1.31 -30.14 9.18
CA SER A 39 -0.72 -31.13 10.09
C SER A 39 0.45 -31.90 9.46
N CYS A 40 0.44 -32.09 8.13
CA CYS A 40 1.55 -32.70 7.39
C CYS A 40 2.85 -31.91 7.53
N LEU A 41 2.76 -30.58 7.69
CA LEU A 41 3.89 -29.68 7.84
C LEU A 41 4.35 -29.54 9.31
N HIS A 42 3.68 -30.20 10.25
CA HIS A 42 4.04 -30.13 11.65
C HIS A 42 5.46 -30.70 11.88
N LYS A 43 6.30 -29.97 12.63
CA LYS A 43 7.71 -30.29 12.89
C LYS A 43 8.63 -30.29 11.64
N LEU A 44 8.27 -29.58 10.55
CA LEU A 44 9.08 -29.49 9.33
C LEU A 44 10.58 -29.20 9.59
N ARG A 45 10.87 -28.28 10.53
CA ARG A 45 12.24 -27.91 10.93
C ARG A 45 13.08 -29.06 11.49
N LYS A 46 12.44 -30.06 12.08
CA LYS A 46 13.10 -31.23 12.70
C LYS A 46 13.30 -32.38 11.72
N MET A 47 12.75 -32.29 10.51
CA MET A 47 12.79 -33.36 9.50
C MET A 47 14.04 -33.25 8.62
N GLN A 48 14.46 -34.37 8.05
CA GLN A 48 15.50 -34.41 7.02
C GLN A 48 14.97 -33.85 5.68
N PRO A 49 15.83 -33.33 4.78
CA PRO A 49 15.40 -32.69 3.53
C PRO A 49 14.43 -33.50 2.67
N GLY A 50 14.67 -34.81 2.48
CA GLY A 50 13.74 -35.69 1.74
C GLY A 50 12.37 -35.80 2.40
N GLN A 51 12.35 -35.98 3.73
CA GLN A 51 11.11 -36.04 4.51
C GLN A 51 10.32 -34.72 4.48
N ARG A 52 11.00 -33.58 4.36
CA ARG A 52 10.33 -32.28 4.18
C ARG A 52 9.63 -32.20 2.82
N LYS A 53 10.28 -32.66 1.75
CA LYS A 53 9.68 -32.71 0.41
C LYS A 53 8.44 -33.61 0.42
N ASP A 54 8.52 -34.79 1.04
CA ASP A 54 7.37 -35.71 1.17
C ASP A 54 6.24 -35.12 2.03
N ALA A 55 6.59 -34.41 3.11
CA ALA A 55 5.61 -33.73 3.96
C ALA A 55 4.85 -32.63 3.21
N VAL A 56 5.54 -31.85 2.40
CA VAL A 56 4.92 -30.84 1.55
C VAL A 56 4.06 -31.51 0.47
N ALA A 57 4.55 -32.55 -0.20
CA ALA A 57 3.78 -33.28 -1.21
C ALA A 57 2.45 -33.79 -0.62
N ARG A 58 2.49 -34.46 0.55
CA ARG A 58 1.28 -34.90 1.26
C ARG A 58 0.34 -33.74 1.63
N CYS A 59 0.88 -32.58 1.99
CA CYS A 59 0.07 -31.40 2.29
C CYS A 59 -0.68 -30.91 1.04
N LEU A 60 0.01 -30.81 -0.09
CA LEU A 60 -0.57 -30.36 -1.35
C LEU A 60 -1.58 -31.38 -1.90
N ASP A 61 -1.29 -32.68 -1.81
CA ASP A 61 -2.21 -33.75 -2.17
C ASP A 61 -3.47 -33.75 -1.29
N MET A 62 -3.33 -33.43 0.00
CA MET A 62 -4.51 -33.28 0.87
C MET A 62 -5.39 -32.12 0.42
N TYR A 63 -4.77 -31.02 -0.02
CA TYR A 63 -5.49 -29.86 -0.52
C TYR A 63 -6.16 -30.11 -1.87
N SER A 64 -5.56 -30.88 -2.78
CA SER A 64 -6.20 -31.25 -4.04
C SER A 64 -7.46 -32.07 -3.80
N VAL A 65 -7.41 -33.05 -2.90
CA VAL A 65 -8.60 -33.83 -2.48
C VAL A 65 -9.64 -32.93 -1.80
N ALA A 66 -9.19 -32.01 -0.94
CA ALA A 66 -10.08 -31.13 -0.20
C ALA A 66 -10.90 -30.19 -1.11
N VAL A 67 -10.29 -29.61 -2.14
CA VAL A 67 -11.02 -28.72 -3.07
C VAL A 67 -11.97 -29.48 -4.01
N GLU A 68 -11.69 -30.75 -4.30
CA GLU A 68 -12.59 -31.62 -5.07
C GLU A 68 -13.80 -32.06 -4.24
N THR A 69 -13.58 -32.30 -2.94
CA THR A 69 -14.62 -32.71 -1.98
C THR A 69 -15.49 -31.52 -1.57
N VAL A 70 -14.86 -30.40 -1.20
CA VAL A 70 -15.51 -29.20 -0.67
C VAL A 70 -15.32 -28.05 -1.65
N GLN A 71 -16.21 -27.97 -2.64
CA GLN A 71 -16.14 -27.00 -3.74
C GLN A 71 -16.64 -25.60 -3.34
N THR A 72 -16.17 -25.08 -2.20
CA THR A 72 -16.54 -23.76 -1.68
C THR A 72 -15.44 -22.74 -1.91
N LYS A 73 -15.80 -21.46 -2.06
CA LYS A 73 -14.83 -20.36 -2.16
C LYS A 73 -13.88 -20.33 -0.96
N GLU A 74 -14.40 -20.60 0.23
CA GLU A 74 -13.61 -20.67 1.46
C GLU A 74 -12.51 -21.74 1.38
N MET A 75 -12.84 -22.96 0.97
CA MET A 75 -11.86 -24.04 0.84
C MET A 75 -10.77 -23.69 -0.19
N TRP A 76 -11.16 -23.15 -1.35
CA TRP A 76 -10.21 -22.67 -2.35
C TRP A 76 -9.30 -21.57 -1.81
N SER A 77 -9.85 -20.63 -1.03
CA SER A 77 -9.07 -19.57 -0.41
C SER A 77 -8.02 -20.10 0.56
N MET A 78 -8.42 -20.99 1.49
CA MET A 78 -7.50 -21.60 2.46
C MET A 78 -6.40 -22.42 1.77
N CYS A 79 -6.78 -23.18 0.74
CA CYS A 79 -5.88 -23.98 -0.09
C CYS A 79 -4.81 -23.10 -0.75
N LEU A 80 -5.21 -22.07 -1.50
CA LEU A 80 -4.29 -21.21 -2.23
C LEU A 80 -3.42 -20.34 -1.32
N GLN A 81 -3.98 -19.82 -0.22
CA GLN A 81 -3.20 -19.13 0.80
C GLN A 81 -2.11 -20.03 1.39
N SER A 82 -2.44 -21.31 1.64
CA SER A 82 -1.47 -22.29 2.12
C SER A 82 -0.40 -22.60 1.08
N HIS A 83 -0.76 -22.76 -0.21
CA HIS A 83 0.21 -22.94 -1.29
C HIS A 83 1.20 -21.77 -1.38
N LEU A 84 0.68 -20.53 -1.33
CA LEU A 84 1.51 -19.33 -1.29
C LEU A 84 2.41 -19.32 -0.04
N ALA A 85 1.90 -19.67 1.14
CA ALA A 85 2.71 -19.72 2.35
C ALA A 85 3.84 -20.77 2.25
N ILE A 86 3.55 -21.93 1.66
CA ILE A 86 4.52 -23.01 1.45
C ILE A 86 5.65 -22.58 0.51
N LEU A 87 5.34 -21.82 -0.55
CA LEU A 87 6.36 -21.29 -1.47
C LEU A 87 7.43 -20.42 -0.77
N HIS A 88 7.05 -19.76 0.33
CA HIS A 88 7.95 -18.88 1.08
C HIS A 88 8.67 -19.58 2.25
N LEU A 89 8.49 -20.90 2.43
CA LEU A 89 9.15 -21.65 3.49
C LEU A 89 10.66 -21.80 3.21
N ARG A 90 11.48 -21.21 4.10
CA ARG A 90 12.95 -21.27 4.03
C ARG A 90 13.49 -22.70 4.11
N GLU A 91 12.72 -23.60 4.71
CA GLU A 91 13.07 -25.00 4.90
C GLU A 91 13.08 -25.82 3.60
N ILE A 92 12.47 -25.30 2.52
CA ILE A 92 12.37 -25.91 1.20
C ILE A 92 13.27 -25.15 0.21
N LYS A 93 14.25 -25.85 -0.38
CA LYS A 93 15.20 -25.27 -1.34
C LYS A 93 14.81 -25.46 -2.81
N ASP A 94 14.03 -26.51 -3.09
CA ASP A 94 13.55 -26.87 -4.42
C ASP A 94 12.04 -26.62 -4.48
N SER A 95 11.66 -25.41 -4.88
CA SER A 95 10.28 -24.90 -4.89
C SER A 95 9.65 -24.87 -6.28
N GLU A 96 10.36 -25.27 -7.33
CA GLU A 96 9.87 -25.17 -8.71
C GLU A 96 8.62 -26.03 -8.93
N TRP A 97 8.64 -27.27 -8.42
CA TRP A 97 7.48 -28.16 -8.51
C TRP A 97 6.28 -27.64 -7.68
N ILE A 98 6.53 -26.98 -6.53
CA ILE A 98 5.49 -26.34 -5.71
C ILE A 98 4.90 -25.16 -6.47
N LEU A 99 5.74 -24.39 -7.15
CA LEU A 99 5.31 -23.25 -7.94
C LEU A 99 4.41 -23.72 -9.08
N LYS A 100 4.83 -24.74 -9.83
CA LYS A 100 4.03 -25.33 -10.90
C LYS A 100 2.67 -25.81 -10.39
N THR A 101 2.63 -26.54 -9.27
CA THR A 101 1.37 -26.99 -8.64
C THR A 101 0.52 -25.81 -8.16
N THR A 102 1.14 -24.76 -7.63
CA THR A 102 0.42 -23.56 -7.20
C THR A 102 -0.24 -22.85 -8.37
N LEU A 103 0.50 -22.64 -9.47
CA LEU A 103 -0.03 -22.00 -10.68
C LEU A 103 -1.17 -22.82 -11.30
N THR A 104 -1.08 -24.15 -11.35
CA THR A 104 -2.18 -24.98 -11.86
C THR A 104 -3.42 -24.93 -10.97
N MET A 105 -3.25 -24.84 -9.65
CA MET A 105 -4.37 -24.64 -8.71
C MET A 105 -5.02 -23.27 -8.87
N PHE A 106 -4.24 -22.22 -9.10
CA PHE A 106 -4.76 -20.90 -9.43
C PHE A 106 -5.57 -20.93 -10.74
N GLU A 107 -5.06 -21.58 -11.78
CA GLU A 107 -5.76 -21.69 -13.06
C GLU A 107 -7.11 -22.40 -12.92
N LYS A 108 -7.15 -23.51 -12.17
CA LYS A 108 -8.41 -24.20 -11.83
C LYS A 108 -9.38 -23.29 -11.08
N ALA A 109 -8.90 -22.57 -10.06
CA ALA A 109 -9.74 -21.65 -9.28
C ALA A 109 -10.30 -20.49 -10.13
N ILE A 110 -9.53 -19.99 -11.10
CA ILE A 110 -9.98 -18.99 -12.07
C ILE A 110 -11.09 -19.56 -12.96
N GLN A 111 -10.90 -20.77 -13.52
CA GLN A 111 -11.90 -21.41 -14.38
C GLN A 111 -13.23 -21.65 -13.65
N LEU A 112 -13.18 -21.95 -12.35
CA LEU A 112 -14.36 -22.14 -11.50
C LEU A 112 -14.96 -20.83 -10.99
N GLY A 113 -14.30 -19.68 -11.18
CA GLY A 113 -14.77 -18.38 -10.66
C GLY A 113 -14.79 -18.29 -9.13
N THR A 114 -14.01 -19.13 -8.44
CA THR A 114 -13.99 -19.20 -6.96
C THR A 114 -12.92 -18.30 -6.33
N LEU A 115 -12.03 -17.73 -7.13
CA LEU A 115 -10.90 -16.93 -6.66
C LEU A 115 -11.34 -15.61 -6.03
N SER A 116 -10.86 -15.32 -4.81
CA SER A 116 -11.11 -14.06 -4.11
C SER A 116 -10.26 -12.91 -4.67
N GLU A 117 -10.68 -11.66 -4.41
CA GLU A 117 -9.93 -10.46 -4.83
C GLU A 117 -8.48 -10.48 -4.34
N ASP A 118 -8.26 -10.72 -3.04
CA ASP A 118 -6.93 -10.79 -2.45
C ASP A 118 -6.05 -11.81 -3.17
N LEU A 119 -6.61 -12.96 -3.55
CA LEU A 119 -5.86 -14.01 -4.23
C LEU A 119 -5.55 -13.67 -5.68
N PHE A 120 -6.41 -12.91 -6.36
CA PHE A 120 -6.04 -12.32 -7.65
C PHE A 120 -4.82 -11.41 -7.50
N VAL A 121 -4.82 -10.51 -6.51
CA VAL A 121 -3.68 -9.62 -6.27
C VAL A 121 -2.40 -10.41 -6.01
N HIS A 122 -2.46 -11.44 -5.17
CA HIS A 122 -1.29 -12.29 -4.89
C HIS A 122 -0.79 -13.04 -6.13
N LEU A 123 -1.70 -13.57 -6.95
CA LEU A 123 -1.35 -14.23 -8.21
C LEU A 123 -0.69 -13.26 -9.19
N VAL A 124 -1.25 -12.07 -9.35
CA VAL A 124 -0.68 -11.01 -10.20
C VAL A 124 0.73 -10.65 -9.75
N LYS A 125 0.95 -10.50 -8.43
CA LYS A 125 2.28 -10.27 -7.87
C LYS A 125 3.23 -11.42 -8.16
N LEU A 126 2.81 -12.66 -7.93
CA LEU A 126 3.61 -13.85 -8.20
C LEU A 126 4.03 -13.94 -9.67
N LEU A 127 3.10 -13.73 -10.60
CA LEU A 127 3.38 -13.75 -12.04
C LEU A 127 4.31 -12.59 -12.46
N THR A 128 4.18 -11.43 -11.82
CA THR A 128 5.07 -10.28 -12.03
C THR A 128 6.49 -10.61 -11.57
N ASP A 129 6.64 -11.21 -10.38
CA ASP A 129 7.95 -11.61 -9.83
C ASP A 129 8.63 -12.68 -10.72
N LEU A 130 7.84 -13.50 -11.43
CA LEU A 130 8.30 -14.49 -12.41
C LEU A 130 8.51 -13.91 -13.82
N SER A 131 8.26 -12.62 -14.03
CA SER A 131 8.36 -11.95 -15.33
C SER A 131 7.46 -12.57 -16.43
N MET A 132 6.32 -13.14 -16.06
CA MET A 132 5.35 -13.75 -16.99
C MET A 132 4.33 -12.71 -17.49
N THR A 133 4.77 -11.77 -18.32
CA THR A 133 4.01 -10.56 -18.70
C THR A 133 2.66 -10.84 -19.35
N GLU A 134 2.59 -11.78 -20.29
CA GLU A 134 1.33 -12.16 -20.98
C GLU A 134 0.29 -12.72 -19.99
N ASP A 135 0.73 -13.56 -19.05
CA ASP A 135 -0.15 -14.11 -18.03
C ASP A 135 -0.60 -13.05 -17.02
N VAL A 136 0.27 -12.09 -16.66
CA VAL A 136 -0.11 -10.94 -15.84
C VAL A 136 -1.24 -10.17 -16.53
N GLU A 137 -1.10 -9.83 -17.81
CA GLU A 137 -2.13 -9.08 -18.55
C GLU A 137 -3.47 -9.81 -18.56
N ARG A 138 -3.45 -11.11 -18.86
CA ARG A 138 -4.63 -11.97 -18.89
C ARG A 138 -5.31 -12.05 -17.52
N VAL A 139 -4.55 -12.35 -16.46
CA VAL A 139 -5.07 -12.52 -15.10
C VAL A 139 -5.60 -11.20 -14.55
N VAL A 140 -4.91 -10.09 -14.76
CA VAL A 140 -5.38 -8.76 -14.34
C VAL A 140 -6.69 -8.40 -15.04
N SER A 141 -6.80 -8.66 -16.36
CA SER A 141 -8.01 -8.37 -17.10
C SER A 141 -9.20 -9.23 -16.66
N LEU A 142 -8.97 -10.48 -16.23
CA LEU A 142 -9.99 -11.32 -15.61
C LEU A 142 -10.37 -10.80 -14.21
N GLY A 143 -9.37 -10.46 -13.39
CA GLY A 143 -9.56 -9.93 -12.05
C GLY A 143 -10.39 -8.66 -12.04
N ILE A 144 -10.12 -7.70 -12.94
CA ILE A 144 -10.90 -6.46 -13.06
C ILE A 144 -12.35 -6.73 -13.50
N LYS A 145 -12.58 -7.71 -14.37
CA LYS A 145 -13.96 -8.10 -14.76
C LYS A 145 -14.76 -8.63 -13.57
N GLN A 146 -14.10 -9.38 -12.68
CA GLN A 146 -14.75 -9.96 -11.51
C GLN A 146 -14.85 -8.99 -10.33
N TYR A 147 -13.84 -8.13 -10.13
CA TYR A 147 -13.69 -7.18 -9.04
C TYR A 147 -13.37 -5.77 -9.57
N PRO A 148 -14.33 -5.11 -10.25
CA PRO A 148 -14.09 -3.82 -10.90
C PRO A 148 -13.79 -2.68 -9.93
N SER A 149 -14.17 -2.78 -8.66
CA SER A 149 -13.84 -1.77 -7.64
C SER A 149 -12.43 -1.90 -7.07
N SER A 150 -11.66 -2.94 -7.42
CA SER A 150 -10.34 -3.19 -6.83
C SER A 150 -9.28 -2.23 -7.36
N SER A 151 -8.87 -1.28 -6.52
CA SER A 151 -7.79 -0.33 -6.83
C SER A 151 -6.47 -1.03 -7.17
N GLN A 152 -6.14 -2.13 -6.48
CA GLN A 152 -4.89 -2.87 -6.68
C GLN A 152 -4.82 -3.56 -8.05
N LEU A 153 -5.93 -4.13 -8.52
CA LEU A 153 -5.99 -4.76 -9.84
C LEU A 153 -5.91 -3.73 -10.97
N TRP A 154 -6.55 -2.56 -10.82
CA TRP A 154 -6.39 -1.45 -11.75
C TRP A 154 -4.95 -0.92 -11.78
N LEU A 155 -4.30 -0.80 -10.63
CA LEU A 155 -2.90 -0.40 -10.55
C LEU A 155 -2.00 -1.41 -11.27
N ALA A 156 -2.25 -2.71 -11.11
CA ALA A 156 -1.53 -3.74 -11.85
C ALA A 156 -1.75 -3.61 -13.37
N LYS A 157 -2.98 -3.30 -13.82
CA LYS A 157 -3.25 -3.07 -15.24
C LYS A 157 -2.49 -1.87 -15.80
N LEU A 158 -2.47 -0.76 -15.06
CA LEU A 158 -1.71 0.41 -15.43
C LEU A 158 -0.21 0.10 -15.53
N ARG A 159 0.33 -0.76 -14.65
CA ARG A 159 1.73 -1.21 -14.73
C ARG A 159 2.01 -2.07 -15.96
N VAL A 160 1.09 -2.97 -16.31
CA VAL A 160 1.21 -3.77 -17.55
C VAL A 160 1.26 -2.83 -18.75
N ILE A 161 0.29 -1.91 -18.88
CA ILE A 161 0.26 -0.93 -19.96
C ILE A 161 1.55 -0.11 -19.97
N ALA A 162 2.00 0.36 -18.80
CA ALA A 162 3.24 1.10 -18.65
C ALA A 162 4.49 0.34 -19.16
N SER A 163 4.47 -0.99 -19.10
CA SER A 163 5.59 -1.85 -19.56
C SER A 163 5.53 -2.23 -21.04
N LEU A 164 4.40 -2.02 -21.72
CA LEU A 164 4.26 -2.33 -23.14
C LEU A 164 4.90 -1.23 -23.98
N GLU A 165 5.64 -1.63 -25.01
CA GLU A 165 6.15 -0.71 -26.04
C GLU A 165 5.07 -0.50 -27.10
N GLY A 166 4.83 0.75 -27.52
CA GLY A 166 3.89 1.03 -28.60
C GLY A 166 3.50 2.49 -28.76
N GLU A 167 2.91 2.80 -29.92
CA GLU A 167 2.28 4.09 -30.17
C GLU A 167 1.00 4.24 -29.31
N ASN A 168 0.69 5.47 -28.88
CA ASN A 168 -0.50 5.82 -28.06
C ASN A 168 -0.49 5.30 -26.61
N HIS A 169 0.69 5.08 -26.03
CA HIS A 169 0.85 4.65 -24.64
C HIS A 169 0.19 5.61 -23.63
N GLU A 170 0.40 6.91 -23.80
CA GLU A 170 -0.19 7.95 -22.94
C GLU A 170 -1.73 7.89 -22.96
N ASP A 171 -2.32 7.73 -24.14
CA ASP A 171 -3.77 7.60 -24.30
C ASP A 171 -4.29 6.32 -23.65
N ASN A 172 -3.56 5.20 -23.77
CA ASN A 172 -3.91 3.93 -23.13
C ASN A 172 -3.86 4.03 -21.61
N LEU A 173 -2.88 4.74 -21.04
CA LEU A 173 -2.82 5.02 -19.61
C LEU A 173 -3.96 5.92 -19.15
N GLU A 174 -4.23 7.01 -19.86
CA GLU A 174 -5.29 7.95 -19.49
C GLU A 174 -6.68 7.29 -19.60
N THR A 175 -6.93 6.54 -20.66
CA THR A 175 -8.19 5.79 -20.84
C THR A 175 -8.39 4.75 -19.76
N THR A 176 -7.34 3.99 -19.40
CA THR A 176 -7.40 3.00 -18.33
C THR A 176 -7.60 3.64 -16.96
N LEU A 177 -6.91 4.74 -16.68
CA LEU A 177 -7.13 5.52 -15.46
C LEU A 177 -8.58 5.99 -15.38
N ASN A 178 -9.12 6.58 -16.45
CA ASN A 178 -10.50 7.06 -16.48
C ASN A 178 -11.51 5.90 -16.29
N ALA A 179 -11.23 4.71 -16.83
CA ALA A 179 -12.06 3.53 -16.61
C ALA A 179 -12.03 3.08 -15.14
N ALA A 180 -10.85 3.07 -14.51
CA ALA A 180 -10.68 2.71 -13.11
C ALA A 180 -11.44 3.68 -12.18
N LEU A 181 -11.32 5.00 -12.44
CA LEU A 181 -11.95 6.04 -11.62
C LEU A 181 -13.49 6.02 -11.65
N ARG A 182 -14.11 5.30 -12.60
CA ARG A 182 -15.57 5.09 -12.62
C ARG A 182 -16.02 3.97 -11.69
N GLN A 183 -15.12 3.12 -11.23
CA GLN A 183 -15.42 1.89 -10.49
C GLN A 183 -14.81 1.87 -9.09
N VAL A 184 -13.63 2.49 -8.93
CA VAL A 184 -12.87 2.53 -7.68
C VAL A 184 -13.35 3.68 -6.78
N GLN A 185 -13.34 3.44 -5.47
CA GLN A 185 -13.69 4.45 -4.46
C GLN A 185 -12.68 5.61 -4.45
N SER A 186 -13.16 6.80 -4.09
CA SER A 186 -12.36 8.04 -4.05
C SER A 186 -11.09 7.91 -3.22
N GLU A 187 -11.20 7.26 -2.07
CA GLU A 187 -10.17 7.10 -1.03
C GLU A 187 -8.99 6.25 -1.52
N GLU A 188 -9.24 5.31 -2.44
CA GLU A 188 -8.23 4.40 -2.96
C GLU A 188 -7.66 4.87 -4.32
N SER A 189 -8.35 5.82 -4.95
CA SER A 189 -8.06 6.27 -6.31
C SER A 189 -6.73 7.01 -6.46
N TRP A 190 -6.23 7.67 -5.39
CA TRP A 190 -5.00 8.45 -5.45
C TRP A 190 -3.78 7.63 -5.90
N SER A 191 -3.70 6.37 -5.48
CA SER A 191 -2.59 5.48 -5.88
C SER A 191 -2.51 5.30 -7.39
N LEU A 192 -3.65 5.30 -8.09
CA LEU A 192 -3.75 5.23 -9.55
C LEU A 192 -3.28 6.53 -10.20
N TRP A 193 -3.76 7.68 -9.69
CA TRP A 193 -3.33 8.99 -10.14
C TRP A 193 -1.82 9.19 -10.00
N GLN A 194 -1.29 8.88 -8.81
CA GLN A 194 0.12 9.00 -8.50
C GLN A 194 0.98 8.15 -9.43
N PHE A 195 0.55 6.93 -9.75
CA PHE A 195 1.27 6.06 -10.68
C PHE A 195 1.37 6.69 -12.07
N VAL A 196 0.23 7.10 -12.66
CA VAL A 196 0.21 7.69 -14.01
C VAL A 196 0.99 9.01 -14.07
N LEU A 197 0.81 9.89 -13.08
CA LEU A 197 1.58 11.14 -12.96
C LEU A 197 3.08 10.88 -12.88
N SER A 198 3.50 9.90 -12.09
CA SER A 198 4.92 9.58 -11.91
C SER A 198 5.53 8.97 -13.17
N HIS A 199 4.77 8.13 -13.88
CA HIS A 199 5.21 7.52 -15.12
C HIS A 199 5.34 8.56 -16.25
N MET A 200 4.28 9.33 -16.51
CA MET A 200 4.31 10.44 -17.49
C MET A 200 5.38 11.48 -17.14
N GLY A 201 5.59 11.74 -15.84
CA GLY A 201 6.64 12.60 -15.33
C GLY A 201 8.06 12.10 -15.60
N ALA A 202 8.28 10.78 -15.56
CA ALA A 202 9.58 10.18 -15.87
C ALA A 202 9.87 10.21 -17.38
N GLU A 203 8.84 10.01 -18.21
CA GLU A 203 8.94 10.03 -19.67
C GLU A 203 8.95 11.44 -20.27
N LYS A 204 8.71 12.48 -19.46
CA LYS A 204 8.56 13.88 -19.89
C LYS A 204 7.46 14.03 -20.95
N SER A 205 6.37 13.32 -20.72
CA SER A 205 5.15 13.36 -21.52
C SER A 205 4.64 14.79 -21.71
N GLN A 206 4.13 15.10 -22.90
CA GLN A 206 3.46 16.38 -23.18
C GLN A 206 2.10 16.47 -22.48
N GLY A 207 1.43 15.34 -22.22
CA GLY A 207 0.15 15.25 -21.53
C GLY A 207 0.22 15.49 -20.02
N LEU A 208 1.42 15.48 -19.43
CA LEU A 208 1.60 15.56 -17.98
C LEU A 208 1.00 16.83 -17.37
N GLU A 209 1.23 18.00 -17.97
CA GLU A 209 0.74 19.27 -17.42
C GLU A 209 -0.79 19.29 -17.33
N LYS A 210 -1.46 18.78 -18.37
CA LYS A 210 -2.92 18.63 -18.42
C LYS A 210 -3.40 17.66 -17.34
N LEU A 211 -2.69 16.54 -17.12
CA LEU A 211 -3.04 15.57 -16.08
C LEU A 211 -2.83 16.14 -14.66
N MET A 212 -1.75 16.90 -14.45
CA MET A 212 -1.47 17.62 -13.20
C MET A 212 -2.58 18.63 -12.89
N GLU A 213 -2.98 19.43 -13.88
CA GLU A 213 -4.07 20.39 -13.71
C GLU A 213 -5.40 19.68 -13.37
N ARG A 214 -5.72 18.62 -14.12
CA ARG A 214 -6.95 17.82 -13.91
C ARG A 214 -7.01 17.23 -12.51
N SER A 215 -5.91 16.66 -12.02
CA SER A 215 -5.83 16.09 -10.67
C SER A 215 -5.93 17.17 -9.57
N CYS A 216 -5.26 18.31 -9.73
CA CYS A 216 -5.33 19.44 -8.78
C CYS A 216 -6.73 20.09 -8.70
N ARG A 217 -7.50 20.05 -9.79
CA ARG A 217 -8.88 20.58 -9.87
C ARG A 217 -9.97 19.56 -9.57
N SER A 218 -9.59 18.33 -9.20
CA SER A 218 -10.55 17.31 -8.81
C SER A 218 -11.45 17.82 -7.69
N ILE A 219 -12.75 17.53 -7.77
CA ILE A 219 -13.72 17.83 -6.72
C ILE A 219 -13.52 16.96 -5.47
N THR A 220 -12.80 15.84 -5.62
CA THR A 220 -12.55 14.84 -4.58
C THR A 220 -11.31 15.25 -3.77
N PRO A 221 -11.43 15.58 -2.48
CA PRO A 221 -10.30 16.00 -1.64
C PRO A 221 -9.16 14.99 -1.60
N GLU A 222 -9.49 13.70 -1.55
CA GLU A 222 -8.57 12.56 -1.52
C GLU A 222 -7.66 12.51 -2.75
N VAL A 223 -8.06 13.16 -3.85
CA VAL A 223 -7.26 13.32 -5.06
C VAL A 223 -6.60 14.69 -5.10
N CYS A 224 -7.37 15.77 -4.92
CA CYS A 224 -6.88 17.12 -5.18
C CYS A 224 -5.80 17.58 -4.18
N LEU A 225 -5.88 17.14 -2.92
CA LEU A 225 -4.94 17.52 -1.87
C LEU A 225 -3.56 16.89 -2.12
N PRO A 226 -3.42 15.56 -2.25
CA PRO A 226 -2.13 14.98 -2.56
C PRO A 226 -1.66 15.31 -3.99
N ALA A 227 -2.56 15.61 -4.94
CA ALA A 227 -2.17 16.12 -6.26
C ALA A 227 -1.40 17.44 -6.17
N LYS A 228 -1.87 18.38 -5.36
CA LYS A 228 -1.19 19.68 -5.18
C LYS A 228 0.19 19.50 -4.54
N GLU A 229 0.30 18.61 -3.55
CA GLU A 229 1.57 18.26 -2.92
C GLU A 229 2.54 17.62 -3.92
N TRP A 230 2.06 16.64 -4.69
CA TRP A 230 2.84 15.97 -5.72
C TRP A 230 3.32 16.96 -6.78
N CYS A 231 2.43 17.84 -7.27
CA CYS A 231 2.77 18.83 -8.28
C CYS A 231 3.84 19.80 -7.80
N LEU A 232 3.71 20.33 -6.58
CA LEU A 232 4.71 21.23 -6.00
C LEU A 232 6.08 20.54 -5.90
N HIS A 233 6.12 19.32 -5.37
CA HIS A 233 7.35 18.57 -5.21
C HIS A 233 7.99 18.19 -6.56
N TRP A 234 7.19 17.72 -7.52
CA TRP A 234 7.67 17.36 -8.86
C TRP A 234 8.20 18.59 -9.61
N THR A 235 7.46 19.71 -9.62
CA THR A 235 7.91 20.94 -10.28
C THR A 235 9.20 21.48 -9.64
N PHE A 236 9.35 21.38 -8.32
CA PHE A 236 10.61 21.75 -7.66
C PHE A 236 11.78 20.87 -8.14
N ARG A 237 11.58 19.55 -8.26
CA ARG A 237 12.63 18.65 -8.74
C ARG A 237 13.05 18.91 -10.19
N GLN A 238 12.12 19.27 -11.06
CA GLN A 238 12.40 19.47 -12.48
C GLN A 238 12.84 20.91 -12.82
N GLY A 239 12.17 21.91 -12.24
CA GLY A 239 12.35 23.33 -12.58
C GLY A 239 12.99 24.18 -11.48
N GLY A 240 13.38 23.56 -10.36
CA GLY A 240 14.02 24.23 -9.23
C GLY A 240 13.11 25.20 -8.47
N LEU A 241 13.74 26.06 -7.66
CA LEU A 241 13.06 26.93 -6.70
C LEU A 241 12.10 27.95 -7.34
N LYS A 242 12.50 28.54 -8.47
CA LYS A 242 11.67 29.55 -9.16
C LYS A 242 10.36 28.93 -9.67
N ALA A 243 10.42 27.74 -10.26
CA ALA A 243 9.24 27.03 -10.73
C ALA A 243 8.33 26.63 -9.57
N ALA A 244 8.92 26.12 -8.48
CA ALA A 244 8.19 25.76 -7.25
C ALA A 244 7.42 26.95 -6.66
N ARG A 245 8.04 28.14 -6.57
CA ARG A 245 7.39 29.37 -6.10
C ARG A 245 6.18 29.75 -6.97
N ASN A 246 6.30 29.64 -8.29
CA ASN A 246 5.22 29.97 -9.21
C ASN A 246 4.03 29.00 -9.05
N VAL A 247 4.32 27.69 -9.01
CA VAL A 247 3.29 26.66 -8.80
C VAL A 247 2.65 26.79 -7.43
N TYR A 248 3.43 27.03 -6.37
CA TYR A 248 2.90 27.31 -5.04
C TYR A 248 1.91 28.48 -5.06
N ASN A 249 2.29 29.62 -5.66
CA ASN A 249 1.44 30.80 -5.74
C ASN A 249 0.14 30.59 -6.52
N SER A 250 0.16 29.69 -7.51
CA SER A 250 -1.03 29.32 -8.28
C SER A 250 -1.92 28.36 -7.50
N LEU A 251 -1.37 27.22 -7.06
CA LEU A 251 -2.09 26.16 -6.37
C LEU A 251 -2.66 26.65 -5.04
N ARG A 252 -1.95 27.54 -4.33
CA ARG A 252 -2.41 28.07 -3.04
C ARG A 252 -3.72 28.85 -3.11
N LYS A 253 -4.15 29.29 -4.29
CA LYS A 253 -5.42 30.00 -4.49
C LYS A 253 -6.59 29.04 -4.74
N MET A 254 -6.30 27.79 -5.11
CA MET A 254 -7.30 26.77 -5.40
C MET A 254 -7.58 25.96 -4.15
N ARG A 255 -8.65 26.26 -3.43
CA ARG A 255 -9.11 25.47 -2.27
C ARG A 255 -9.81 24.17 -2.70
N PRO A 256 -9.79 23.11 -1.87
CA PRO A 256 -9.16 22.99 -0.55
C PRO A 256 -7.64 22.76 -0.62
N ILE A 257 -6.91 23.01 0.46
CA ILE A 257 -5.45 22.80 0.56
C ILE A 257 -5.12 22.03 1.83
N SER A 258 -4.05 21.23 1.80
CA SER A 258 -3.61 20.48 2.97
C SER A 258 -2.56 21.24 3.76
N LEU A 259 -2.47 20.98 5.06
CA LEU A 259 -1.36 21.46 5.87
C LEU A 259 0.00 20.94 5.33
N ASN A 260 0.03 19.73 4.79
CA ASN A 260 1.25 19.15 4.24
C ASN A 260 1.75 19.91 3.01
N PHE A 261 0.86 20.50 2.20
CA PHE A 261 1.24 21.39 1.10
C PHE A 261 2.05 22.60 1.59
N TYR A 262 1.61 23.24 2.67
CA TYR A 262 2.36 24.34 3.31
C TYR A 262 3.68 23.87 3.90
N ARG A 263 3.67 22.75 4.63
CA ARG A 263 4.90 22.16 5.21
C ARG A 263 5.94 21.83 4.14
N LEU A 264 5.51 21.25 3.02
CA LEU A 264 6.36 20.95 1.87
C LEU A 264 7.00 22.22 1.30
N TYR A 265 6.22 23.28 1.08
CA TYR A 265 6.74 24.55 0.58
C TYR A 265 7.75 25.19 1.54
N VAL A 266 7.43 25.23 2.84
CA VAL A 266 8.34 25.73 3.89
C VAL A 266 9.64 24.93 3.90
N LYS A 267 9.58 23.60 3.80
CA LYS A 267 10.75 22.74 3.73
C LYS A 267 11.62 23.05 2.51
N ILE A 268 11.01 23.24 1.34
CA ILE A 268 11.71 23.62 0.12
C ILE A 268 12.45 24.95 0.32
N GLU A 269 11.77 25.99 0.80
CA GLU A 269 12.37 27.33 1.00
C GLU A 269 13.44 27.34 2.11
N SER A 270 13.24 26.58 3.18
CA SER A 270 14.17 26.52 4.32
C SER A 270 15.44 25.71 4.01
N SER A 271 15.38 24.82 3.02
CA SER A 271 16.54 24.01 2.60
C SER A 271 17.49 24.75 1.65
N GLN A 272 17.21 26.01 1.33
CA GLN A 272 18.07 26.82 0.47
C GLN A 272 19.26 27.36 1.26
N ILE A 273 20.38 27.62 0.56
CA ILE A 273 21.59 28.20 1.17
C ILE A 273 21.25 29.54 1.84
N GLU A 274 20.41 30.34 1.18
CA GLU A 274 19.85 31.58 1.74
C GLU A 274 18.32 31.46 1.78
N PRO A 275 17.74 31.04 2.92
CA PRO A 275 16.30 30.92 3.08
C PRO A 275 15.60 32.27 2.93
N ASN A 276 14.54 32.31 2.13
CA ASN A 276 13.71 33.51 2.03
C ASN A 276 12.69 33.56 3.18
N LEU A 277 13.12 34.15 4.30
CA LEU A 277 12.30 34.26 5.51
C LEU A 277 10.95 34.94 5.28
N LYS A 278 10.84 35.88 4.33
CA LYS A 278 9.56 36.54 4.02
C LYS A 278 8.55 35.54 3.46
N LEU A 279 8.98 34.67 2.54
CA LEU A 279 8.12 33.66 1.93
C LEU A 279 7.78 32.55 2.93
N ILE A 280 8.76 32.12 3.72
CA ILE A 280 8.55 31.12 4.78
C ILE A 280 7.52 31.63 5.80
N ARG A 281 7.69 32.85 6.30
CA ARG A 281 6.73 33.50 7.22
C ARG A 281 5.34 33.59 6.60
N SER A 282 5.22 34.03 5.35
CA SER A 282 3.93 34.09 4.66
C SER A 282 3.24 32.74 4.60
N ALA A 283 3.98 31.67 4.30
CA ALA A 283 3.43 30.31 4.24
C ALA A 283 2.97 29.81 5.61
N PHE A 284 3.71 30.11 6.68
CA PHE A 284 3.27 29.80 8.05
C PHE A 284 2.02 30.57 8.45
N GLU A 285 1.98 31.87 8.21
CA GLU A 285 0.82 32.71 8.55
C GLU A 285 -0.44 32.24 7.82
N GLU A 286 -0.34 31.91 6.53
CA GLU A 286 -1.46 31.34 5.76
C GLU A 286 -1.90 29.98 6.31
N ALA A 287 -0.97 29.10 6.66
CA ALA A 287 -1.29 27.82 7.27
C ALA A 287 -1.95 27.99 8.66
N LEU A 288 -1.52 28.97 9.45
CA LEU A 288 -2.07 29.24 10.78
C LEU A 288 -3.51 29.75 10.71
N VAL A 289 -3.86 30.52 9.68
CA VAL A 289 -5.25 30.98 9.47
C VAL A 289 -6.21 29.79 9.31
N GLU A 290 -5.79 28.73 8.60
CA GLU A 290 -6.66 27.60 8.27
C GLU A 290 -6.56 26.45 9.28
N PHE A 291 -5.36 26.17 9.82
CA PHE A 291 -5.09 24.99 10.66
C PHE A 291 -4.65 25.33 12.08
N GLY A 292 -4.32 26.60 12.37
CA GLY A 292 -3.63 27.00 13.59
C GLY A 292 -4.38 26.69 14.89
N GLN A 293 -5.71 26.60 14.87
CA GLN A 293 -6.49 26.31 16.08
C GLN A 293 -6.29 24.87 16.59
N ASN A 294 -6.03 23.92 15.68
CA ASN A 294 -6.03 22.49 15.97
C ASN A 294 -4.65 21.83 15.84
N GLU A 295 -3.62 22.58 15.43
CA GLU A 295 -2.30 22.03 15.09
C GLU A 295 -1.17 22.68 15.91
N PRO A 296 -0.90 22.20 17.14
CA PRO A 296 0.21 22.69 17.97
C PRO A 296 1.58 22.59 17.29
N ASP A 297 1.79 21.53 16.51
CA ASP A 297 3.07 21.30 15.82
C ASP A 297 3.34 22.37 14.75
N LEU A 298 2.28 22.95 14.16
CA LEU A 298 2.44 24.06 13.22
C LEU A 298 3.04 25.29 13.93
N TRP A 299 2.56 25.61 15.15
CA TRP A 299 3.11 26.70 15.95
C TRP A 299 4.54 26.44 16.39
N LEU A 300 4.84 25.24 16.89
CA LEU A 300 6.19 24.87 17.33
C LEU A 300 7.20 24.98 16.19
N ASN A 301 6.85 24.46 15.01
CA ASN A 301 7.71 24.57 13.82
C ASN A 301 7.92 26.03 13.42
N TYR A 302 6.93 26.90 13.60
CA TYR A 302 7.08 28.33 13.30
C TYR A 302 7.98 29.04 14.32
N ILE A 303 7.81 28.74 15.62
CA ILE A 303 8.64 29.26 16.72
C ILE A 303 10.10 28.83 16.54
N GLU A 304 10.33 27.57 16.18
CA GLU A 304 11.65 27.01 15.90
C GLU A 304 12.27 27.68 14.68
N MET A 305 11.52 27.87 13.59
CA MET A 305 12.01 28.56 12.41
C MET A 305 12.46 30.00 12.74
N GLU A 306 11.68 30.76 13.51
CA GLU A 306 12.11 32.11 13.92
C GLU A 306 13.33 32.10 14.85
N LYS A 307 13.40 31.15 15.80
CA LYS A 307 14.50 31.09 16.77
C LYS A 307 15.81 30.61 16.14
N VAL A 308 15.75 29.55 15.34
CA VAL A 308 16.94 28.85 14.82
C VAL A 308 17.35 29.38 13.46
N VAL A 309 16.39 29.55 12.53
CA VAL A 309 16.71 29.93 11.15
C VAL A 309 16.79 31.45 11.00
N ALA A 310 15.84 32.19 11.58
CA ALA A 310 15.83 33.65 11.49
C ALA A 310 16.67 34.35 12.59
N ASN A 311 17.07 33.62 13.64
CA ASN A 311 17.73 34.17 14.84
C ASN A 311 16.97 35.36 15.45
N ASP A 312 15.63 35.32 15.42
CA ASP A 312 14.73 36.37 15.90
C ASP A 312 13.95 35.87 17.13
N GLY A 313 14.63 35.87 18.28
CA GLY A 313 14.04 35.44 19.56
C GLY A 313 12.85 36.30 20.01
N SER A 314 12.82 37.58 19.61
CA SER A 314 11.70 38.48 19.91
C SER A 314 10.44 38.03 19.17
N ARG A 315 10.52 37.78 17.85
CA ARG A 315 9.39 37.24 17.09
C ARG A 315 8.98 35.85 17.57
N SER A 316 9.95 35.01 17.89
CA SER A 316 9.69 33.68 18.45
C SER A 316 8.81 33.76 19.71
N GLY A 317 9.13 34.69 20.62
CA GLY A 317 8.31 34.97 21.81
C GLY A 317 6.90 35.47 21.48
N VAL A 318 6.75 36.36 20.48
CA VAL A 318 5.44 36.84 20.02
C VAL A 318 4.59 35.71 19.44
N ILE A 319 5.17 34.83 18.62
CA ILE A 319 4.46 33.68 18.03
C ILE A 319 4.05 32.69 19.13
N HIS A 320 4.90 32.46 20.12
CA HIS A 320 4.55 31.63 21.28
C HIS A 320 3.32 32.17 22.03
N GLN A 321 3.27 33.47 22.31
CA GLN A 321 2.10 34.08 22.94
C GLN A 321 0.85 33.97 22.06
N ARG A 322 1.00 34.13 20.74
CA ARG A 322 -0.10 33.91 19.78
C ARG A 322 -0.59 32.46 19.80
N ALA A 323 0.29 31.48 19.89
CA ALA A 323 -0.07 30.07 19.98
C ALA A 323 -0.90 29.78 21.24
N LEU A 324 -0.49 30.31 22.39
CA LEU A 324 -1.24 30.16 23.65
C LEU A 324 -2.64 30.78 23.60
N ASN A 325 -2.84 31.82 22.79
CA ASN A 325 -4.13 32.47 22.64
C ASN A 325 -5.00 31.85 21.53
N GLY A 326 -4.37 31.35 20.45
CA GLY A 326 -5.06 30.88 19.25
C GLY A 326 -5.36 29.37 19.22
N LEU A 327 -4.66 28.55 20.01
CA LEU A 327 -4.94 27.13 20.09
C LEU A 327 -6.19 26.81 20.91
N ASP A 328 -6.86 25.72 20.54
CA ASP A 328 -7.89 25.10 21.37
C ASP A 328 -7.36 24.89 22.80
N PRO A 329 -8.11 25.28 23.86
CA PRO A 329 -7.73 25.09 25.25
C PRO A 329 -7.17 23.70 25.59
N HIS A 330 -7.73 22.62 25.03
CA HIS A 330 -7.30 21.26 25.29
C HIS A 330 -5.91 20.93 24.70
N LEU A 331 -5.48 21.69 23.70
CA LEU A 331 -4.21 21.48 22.99
C LEU A 331 -3.07 22.35 23.55
N LYS A 332 -3.36 23.33 24.39
CA LYS A 332 -2.35 24.22 25.00
C LYS A 332 -1.37 23.46 25.89
N GLU A 333 -1.86 22.48 26.66
CA GLU A 333 -1.00 21.67 27.51
C GLU A 333 -0.05 20.77 26.68
N SER A 334 -0.52 20.29 25.52
CA SER A 334 0.29 19.55 24.56
C SER A 334 1.43 20.41 24.00
N LEU A 335 1.14 21.68 23.66
CA LEU A 335 2.15 22.64 23.22
C LEU A 335 3.26 22.82 24.27
N ILE A 336 2.88 23.09 25.53
CA ILE A 336 3.83 23.32 26.64
C ILE A 336 4.71 22.09 26.85
N ARG A 337 4.11 20.88 26.90
CA ARG A 337 4.85 19.62 27.06
C ARG A 337 5.85 19.41 25.92
N LYS A 338 5.42 19.61 24.67
CA LYS A 338 6.27 19.45 23.49
C LYS A 338 7.41 20.47 23.46
N GLN A 339 7.15 21.72 23.82
CA GLN A 339 8.16 22.77 23.86
C GLN A 339 9.28 22.50 24.88
N VAL A 340 8.92 21.95 26.05
CA VAL A 340 9.89 21.52 27.07
C VAL A 340 10.75 20.38 26.54
N MET A 341 10.16 19.41 25.83
CA MET A 341 10.90 18.28 25.25
C MET A 341 11.88 18.70 24.14
N ILE A 342 11.55 19.72 23.34
CA ILE A 342 12.40 20.20 22.23
C ILE A 342 13.49 21.17 22.73
N GLY A 343 13.50 21.54 24.01
CA GLY A 343 14.50 22.48 24.56
C GLY A 343 14.29 23.92 24.07
N LEU A 344 13.09 24.25 23.59
CA LEU A 344 12.69 25.61 23.18
C LEU A 344 12.26 26.47 24.39
N GLY A 345 12.26 25.91 25.60
CA GLY A 345 12.02 26.63 26.84
C GLY A 345 13.23 27.46 27.28
N GLY A 346 13.08 28.77 27.26
CA GLY A 346 14.09 29.77 27.63
C GLY A 346 13.74 31.09 27.00
#